data_AF-A0A3A8J5V4-F1
#
_entry.id   AF-A0A3A8J5V4-F1
#
_cell.length_a   1.000
_cell.length_b   1.000
_cell.length_c   1.000
_cell.angle_alpha   90.00
_cell.angle_beta   90.00
_cell.angle_gamma   90.00
#
_symmetry.space_group_name_H-M   'P 1'
#
loop_
_entity.id
_entity.type
_entity.pdbx_description
1 polymer ?
#
loop_
_entity_poly.entity_id
_entity_poly.type
_entity_poly.pdbx_seq_one_letter_code
_entity_poly.pdbx_strand_id
1 'polypeptide(L)'
;FQALYQRPPGALRRARPALAPVSSAVPVVTLFIPYRPPFDWASLNAHLAARALTGLEHVEPGRYLRTVSNALGRGAVEVAPAQGLDGLQATLRVSDVRMLPTVIAQLRRVFDVDADVDAIHAHLSQDALLAPLIAARPGLRVPGGWDGFELAVRAILGQQVTVAAARGLGQRLLALHGEPLDPALTGDARLHRAFPRPQVLATADLSGMGMPASRARTLTSLAAAAVADPTLFQ
;
A
#
# COMPACT_ATOMS: atom_id res chain seq x y z
N PHE A 1 -30.04 -11.26 11.58
CA PHE A 1 -30.38 -11.24 10.15
C PHE A 1 -31.57 -10.32 9.85
N GLN A 2 -32.76 -10.55 10.42
CA GLN A 2 -33.92 -9.66 10.26
C GLN A 2 -33.73 -8.27 10.92
N ALA A 3 -32.94 -8.20 11.99
CA ALA A 3 -32.55 -6.92 12.61
C ALA A 3 -31.55 -6.09 11.79
N LEU A 4 -30.87 -6.69 10.79
CA LEU A 4 -29.89 -5.99 9.94
C LEU A 4 -30.45 -5.69 8.54
N TYR A 5 -31.34 -6.54 8.03
CA TYR A 5 -31.84 -6.48 6.65
C TYR A 5 -33.37 -6.27 6.54
N GLN A 6 -34.09 -6.16 7.67
CA GLN A 6 -35.55 -6.04 7.77
C GLN A 6 -36.35 -7.03 6.87
N ARG A 7 -35.76 -8.15 6.46
CA ARG A 7 -36.37 -9.15 5.59
C ARG A 7 -35.97 -10.57 5.99
N PRO A 8 -36.90 -11.55 5.88
CA PRO A 8 -36.59 -12.94 6.18
C PRO A 8 -35.65 -13.54 5.11
N PRO A 9 -34.76 -14.49 5.47
CA PRO A 9 -33.72 -15.04 4.57
C PRO A 9 -34.26 -15.60 3.24
N GLY A 10 -35.49 -16.11 3.23
CA GLY A 10 -36.15 -16.65 2.03
C GLY A 10 -36.52 -15.60 0.97
N ALA A 11 -36.65 -14.33 1.35
CA ALA A 11 -36.97 -13.24 0.42
C ALA A 11 -35.79 -12.87 -0.50
N LEU A 12 -34.55 -13.08 -0.03
CA LEU A 12 -33.33 -12.85 -0.83
C LEU A 12 -33.14 -13.91 -1.92
N ARG A 13 -33.74 -15.11 -1.75
CA ARG A 13 -33.65 -16.20 -2.73
C ARG A 13 -34.64 -16.10 -3.89
N ARG A 14 -35.73 -15.32 -3.74
CA ARG A 14 -36.78 -15.16 -4.76
C ARG A 14 -36.63 -13.90 -5.62
N ALA A 15 -35.84 -12.93 -5.20
CA ALA A 15 -35.46 -11.81 -6.05
C ALA A 15 -34.26 -12.20 -6.91
N ARG A 16 -34.50 -13.01 -7.95
CA ARG A 16 -33.54 -13.24 -9.02
C ARG A 16 -33.98 -12.34 -10.18
N PRO A 17 -33.39 -11.14 -10.38
CA PRO A 17 -33.68 -10.35 -11.55
C PRO A 17 -33.20 -11.14 -12.77
N ALA A 18 -33.96 -11.07 -13.86
CA ALA A 18 -33.50 -11.53 -15.17
C ALA A 18 -32.12 -10.90 -15.46
N LEU A 19 -31.19 -11.73 -15.95
CA LEU A 19 -29.83 -11.34 -16.30
C LEU A 19 -29.88 -10.29 -17.42
N ALA A 20 -29.88 -9.02 -17.03
CA ALA A 20 -29.35 -7.95 -17.86
C ALA A 20 -27.86 -8.24 -18.13
N PRO A 21 -27.28 -7.83 -19.27
CA PRO A 21 -25.86 -8.02 -19.52
C PRO A 21 -25.06 -7.46 -18.34
N VAL A 22 -24.28 -8.34 -17.70
CA VAL A 22 -23.46 -7.98 -16.55
C VAL A 22 -22.49 -6.90 -17.01
N SER A 23 -22.74 -5.65 -16.61
CA SER A 23 -21.73 -4.61 -16.71
C SER A 23 -20.47 -5.15 -16.02
N SER A 24 -19.36 -5.16 -16.74
CA SER A 24 -18.03 -5.60 -16.31
C SER A 24 -17.42 -4.68 -15.24
N ALA A 25 -18.19 -4.35 -14.20
CA ALA A 25 -17.82 -3.44 -13.15
C ALA A 25 -17.01 -4.18 -12.08
N VAL A 26 -15.75 -3.77 -11.92
CA VAL A 26 -14.88 -4.24 -10.84
C VAL A 26 -15.52 -3.92 -9.49
N PRO A 27 -15.63 -4.88 -8.55
CA PRO A 27 -16.14 -4.64 -7.21
C PRO A 27 -15.44 -3.45 -6.52
N VAL A 28 -16.25 -2.56 -5.95
CA VAL A 28 -15.77 -1.40 -5.18
C VAL A 28 -16.26 -1.53 -3.74
N VAL A 29 -15.35 -1.39 -2.78
CA VAL A 29 -15.65 -1.47 -1.35
C VAL A 29 -15.03 -0.27 -0.65
N THR A 30 -15.83 0.48 0.11
CA THR A 30 -15.35 1.58 0.96
C THR A 30 -15.39 1.16 2.41
N LEU A 31 -14.31 1.41 3.13
CA LEU A 31 -14.07 0.98 4.50
C LEU A 31 -13.61 2.17 5.35
N PHE A 32 -13.96 2.14 6.63
CA PHE A 32 -13.41 3.06 7.63
C PHE A 32 -12.34 2.33 8.45
N ILE A 33 -11.16 2.95 8.60
CA ILE A 33 -10.01 2.42 9.34
C ILE A 33 -9.71 3.40 10.48
N PRO A 34 -10.13 3.10 11.73
CA PRO A 34 -9.89 4.00 12.86
C PRO A 34 -8.41 4.08 13.22
N TYR A 35 -7.99 5.23 13.75
CA TYR A 35 -6.69 5.43 14.41
C TYR A 35 -6.90 6.11 15.77
N ARG A 36 -5.87 6.12 16.62
CA ARG A 36 -5.84 6.95 17.84
C ARG A 36 -5.41 8.38 17.48
N PRO A 37 -6.19 9.44 17.73
CA PRO A 37 -5.72 10.80 17.48
C PRO A 37 -4.62 11.18 18.50
N PRO A 38 -3.75 12.16 18.18
CA PRO A 38 -3.68 12.89 16.92
C PRO A 38 -3.01 12.10 15.78
N PHE A 39 -3.23 12.54 14.53
CA PHE A 39 -2.65 11.93 13.32
C PHE A 39 -2.17 13.02 12.36
N ASP A 40 -0.85 13.10 12.13
CA ASP A 40 -0.21 14.07 11.23
C ASP A 40 -0.24 13.55 9.79
N TRP A 41 -1.43 13.62 9.18
CA TRP A 41 -1.65 13.21 7.79
C TRP A 41 -0.71 13.91 6.82
N ALA A 42 -0.48 15.22 7.00
CA ALA A 42 0.36 16.00 6.10
C ALA A 42 1.80 15.48 6.07
N SER A 43 2.38 15.18 7.24
CA SER A 43 3.74 14.62 7.35
C SER A 43 3.82 13.22 6.71
N LEU A 44 2.86 12.34 7.01
CA LEU A 44 2.84 11.00 6.45
C LEU A 44 2.67 11.03 4.93
N ASN A 45 1.73 11.85 4.44
CA ASN A 45 1.47 11.99 3.02
C ASN A 45 2.67 12.58 2.27
N ALA A 46 3.38 13.55 2.86
CA ALA A 46 4.63 14.07 2.31
C ALA A 46 5.74 13.01 2.26
N HIS A 47 5.84 12.15 3.28
CA HIS A 47 6.78 11.02 3.28
C HIS A 47 6.52 10.05 2.13
N LEU A 48 5.24 9.69 1.89
CA LEU A 48 4.81 8.82 0.79
C LEU A 48 5.06 9.49 -0.56
N ALA A 49 4.70 10.77 -0.73
CA ALA A 49 4.92 11.53 -1.96
C ALA A 49 6.40 11.57 -2.38
N ALA A 50 7.32 11.75 -1.42
CA ALA A 50 8.76 11.78 -1.68
C ALA A 50 9.32 10.45 -2.24
N ARG A 51 8.59 9.34 -2.08
CA ARG A 51 9.00 7.96 -2.44
C ARG A 51 8.10 7.30 -3.49
N ALA A 52 7.02 7.96 -3.88
CA ALA A 52 6.04 7.43 -4.82
C ALA A 52 6.66 7.11 -6.18
N LEU A 53 6.27 5.97 -6.76
CA LEU A 53 6.67 5.55 -8.10
C LEU A 53 5.51 5.77 -9.08
N THR A 54 5.74 6.55 -10.13
CA THR A 54 4.71 6.87 -11.15
C THR A 54 4.22 5.60 -11.84
N GLY A 55 2.90 5.44 -11.92
CA GLY A 55 2.24 4.24 -12.45
C GLY A 55 1.82 3.25 -11.36
N LEU A 56 2.50 3.24 -10.21
CA LEU A 56 2.21 2.38 -9.06
C LEU A 56 1.49 3.15 -7.96
N GLU A 57 1.97 4.35 -7.65
CA GLU A 57 1.46 5.24 -6.60
C GLU A 57 1.19 6.63 -7.17
N HIS A 58 0.16 7.27 -6.66
CA HIS A 58 -0.12 8.68 -6.90
C HIS A 58 -0.53 9.34 -5.58
N VAL A 59 0.13 10.44 -5.24
CA VAL A 59 -0.04 11.09 -3.94
C VAL A 59 -0.44 12.55 -4.15
N GLU A 60 -1.56 12.94 -3.54
CA GLU A 60 -2.11 14.29 -3.57
C GLU A 60 -2.33 14.77 -2.13
N PRO A 61 -2.40 16.09 -1.85
CA PRO A 61 -2.48 16.61 -0.47
C PRO A 61 -3.55 15.95 0.42
N GLY A 62 -4.70 15.58 -0.15
CA GLY A 62 -5.82 14.98 0.59
C GLY A 62 -6.00 13.47 0.41
N ARG A 63 -5.21 12.81 -0.44
CA ARG A 63 -5.38 11.37 -0.71
C ARG A 63 -4.14 10.68 -1.24
N TYR A 64 -4.04 9.40 -0.93
CA TYR A 64 -3.04 8.48 -1.42
C TYR A 64 -3.72 7.43 -2.28
N LEU A 65 -3.19 7.18 -3.48
CA LEU A 65 -3.67 6.14 -4.37
C LEU A 65 -2.55 5.18 -4.73
N ARG A 66 -2.87 3.89 -4.86
CA ARG A 66 -1.90 2.86 -5.19
C ARG A 66 -2.51 1.65 -5.87
N THR A 67 -1.79 1.03 -6.79
CA THR A 67 -2.16 -0.28 -7.34
C THR A 67 -1.85 -1.41 -6.37
N VAL A 68 -2.68 -2.44 -6.40
CA VAL A 68 -2.52 -3.64 -5.57
C VAL A 68 -2.47 -4.86 -6.46
N SER A 69 -1.56 -5.79 -6.17
CA SER A 69 -1.57 -7.11 -6.76
C SER A 69 -1.09 -8.15 -5.76
N ASN A 70 -1.67 -9.34 -5.82
CA ASN A 70 -1.22 -10.52 -5.10
C ASN A 70 -1.60 -11.77 -5.89
N ALA A 71 -1.44 -12.96 -5.30
CA ALA A 71 -1.77 -14.22 -5.95
C ALA A 71 -3.27 -14.37 -6.31
N LEU A 72 -4.17 -13.64 -5.63
CA LEU A 72 -5.61 -13.71 -5.84
C LEU A 72 -6.09 -12.78 -6.95
N GLY A 73 -5.42 -11.65 -7.15
CA GLY A 73 -5.89 -10.67 -8.11
C GLY A 73 -5.14 -9.35 -8.09
N ARG A 74 -5.78 -8.36 -8.71
CA ARG A 74 -5.22 -7.04 -8.99
C ARG A 74 -6.28 -5.96 -8.74
N GLY A 75 -5.84 -4.73 -8.54
CA GLY A 75 -6.74 -3.63 -8.26
C GLY A 75 -6.03 -2.33 -7.93
N ALA A 76 -6.76 -1.45 -7.25
CA ALA A 76 -6.22 -0.24 -6.65
C ALA A 76 -6.94 0.12 -5.36
N VAL A 77 -6.31 0.99 -4.59
CA VAL A 77 -6.85 1.59 -3.38
C VAL A 77 -6.65 3.10 -3.43
N GLU A 78 -7.66 3.83 -2.96
CA GLU A 78 -7.60 5.25 -2.61
C GLU A 78 -7.82 5.39 -1.09
N VAL A 79 -7.00 6.20 -0.42
CA VAL A 79 -7.08 6.47 1.02
C VAL A 79 -7.07 7.96 1.27
N ALA A 80 -7.97 8.44 2.12
CA ALA A 80 -8.03 9.82 2.58
C ALA A 80 -8.42 9.88 4.07
N PRO A 81 -8.14 10.96 4.80
CA PRO A 81 -8.73 11.21 6.10
C PRO A 81 -10.27 11.17 6.04
N ALA A 82 -10.91 10.47 6.97
CA ALA A 82 -12.36 10.46 7.07
C ALA A 82 -12.84 11.80 7.65
N GLN A 83 -13.82 12.43 6.99
CA GLN A 83 -14.31 13.74 7.44
C GLN A 83 -15.05 13.62 8.78
N GLY A 84 -14.60 14.39 9.77
CA GLY A 84 -15.23 14.46 11.09
C GLY A 84 -15.06 13.20 11.96
N LEU A 85 -14.16 12.28 11.59
CA LEU A 85 -13.91 11.03 12.30
C LEU A 85 -12.41 10.81 12.46
N ASP A 86 -11.99 10.22 13.60
CA ASP A 86 -10.61 9.81 13.86
C ASP A 86 -10.27 8.50 13.12
N GLY A 87 -10.16 8.60 11.79
CA GLY A 87 -9.82 7.48 10.95
C GLY A 87 -9.56 7.84 9.50
N LEU A 88 -9.27 6.82 8.71
CA LEU A 88 -9.07 6.89 7.27
C LEU A 88 -10.26 6.25 6.56
N GLN A 89 -10.68 6.85 5.45
CA GLN A 89 -11.58 6.22 4.49
C GLN A 89 -10.73 5.57 3.40
N ALA A 90 -10.89 4.27 3.20
CA ALA A 90 -10.22 3.51 2.15
C ALA A 90 -11.25 2.97 1.14
N THR A 91 -11.11 3.34 -0.13
CA THR A 91 -11.93 2.83 -1.24
C THR A 91 -11.08 1.86 -2.07
N LEU A 92 -11.48 0.60 -2.11
CA LEU A 92 -10.76 -0.50 -2.76
C LEU A 92 -11.53 -0.93 -4.00
N ARG A 93 -10.83 -0.96 -5.14
CA ARG A 93 -11.29 -1.53 -6.41
C ARG A 93 -10.48 -2.78 -6.67
N VAL A 94 -11.05 -3.97 -6.48
CA VAL A 94 -10.31 -5.24 -6.56
C VAL A 94 -11.01 -6.21 -7.49
N SER A 95 -10.24 -6.93 -8.31
CA SER A 95 -10.77 -8.00 -9.17
C SER A 95 -11.35 -9.16 -8.36
N ASP A 96 -10.91 -9.33 -7.12
CA ASP A 96 -11.35 -10.39 -6.22
C ASP A 96 -11.49 -9.87 -4.78
N VAL A 97 -12.68 -10.00 -4.20
CA VAL A 97 -12.99 -9.57 -2.83
C VAL A 97 -12.20 -10.32 -1.75
N ARG A 98 -11.65 -11.49 -2.06
CA ARG A 98 -10.77 -12.25 -1.15
C ARG A 98 -9.45 -11.53 -0.89
N MET A 99 -9.11 -10.51 -1.69
CA MET A 99 -7.94 -9.66 -1.46
C MET A 99 -8.14 -8.71 -0.27
N LEU A 100 -9.38 -8.39 0.12
CA LEU A 100 -9.68 -7.33 1.09
C LEU A 100 -8.94 -7.51 2.43
N PRO A 101 -8.89 -8.70 3.07
CA PRO A 101 -8.20 -8.84 4.36
C PRO A 101 -6.71 -8.48 4.28
N THR A 102 -6.01 -8.95 3.24
CA THR A 102 -4.59 -8.64 3.02
C THR A 102 -4.40 -7.15 2.76
N VAL A 103 -5.20 -6.56 1.86
CA VAL A 103 -5.08 -5.14 1.52
C VAL A 103 -5.36 -4.27 2.76
N ILE A 104 -6.37 -4.60 3.57
CA ILE A 104 -6.65 -3.87 4.82
C ILE A 104 -5.46 -3.94 5.77
N ALA A 105 -4.86 -5.12 5.97
CA ALA A 105 -3.67 -5.26 6.81
C ALA A 105 -2.48 -4.42 6.30
N GLN A 106 -2.27 -4.37 4.97
CA GLN A 106 -1.24 -3.53 4.35
C GLN A 106 -1.52 -2.05 4.58
N LEU A 107 -2.77 -1.60 4.42
CA LEU A 107 -3.15 -0.22 4.70
C LEU A 107 -2.89 0.15 6.16
N ARG A 108 -3.32 -0.70 7.11
CA ARG A 108 -3.06 -0.45 8.53
C ARG A 108 -1.57 -0.28 8.83
N ARG A 109 -0.72 -1.07 8.18
CA ARG A 109 0.74 -1.01 8.30
C ARG A 109 1.35 0.24 7.64
N VAL A 110 0.96 0.55 6.40
CA VAL A 110 1.47 1.73 5.67
C VAL A 110 1.16 3.01 6.42
N PHE A 111 -0.06 3.12 6.95
CA PHE A 111 -0.54 4.29 7.67
C PHE A 111 -0.30 4.24 9.19
N ASP A 112 0.27 3.15 9.70
CA ASP A 112 0.62 2.95 11.11
C ASP A 112 -0.53 3.29 12.08
N VAL A 113 -1.76 2.92 11.69
CA VAL A 113 -2.99 3.31 12.41
C VAL A 113 -3.14 2.59 13.75
N ASP A 114 -2.44 1.46 13.91
CA ASP A 114 -2.43 0.62 15.11
C ASP A 114 -1.48 1.11 16.20
N ALA A 115 -0.63 2.11 15.93
CA ALA A 115 0.32 2.63 16.91
C ALA A 115 -0.37 3.13 18.19
N ASP A 116 0.12 2.66 19.34
CA ASP A 116 -0.21 3.22 20.65
C ASP A 116 0.63 4.47 20.90
N VAL A 117 0.21 5.56 20.25
CA VAL A 117 0.91 6.85 20.31
C VAL A 117 1.01 7.38 21.74
N ASP A 118 0.03 7.09 22.59
CA ASP A 118 0.04 7.53 23.99
C ASP A 118 1.17 6.84 24.77
N ALA A 119 1.29 5.51 24.64
CA ALA A 119 2.36 4.75 25.26
C ALA A 119 3.75 5.15 24.73
N ILE A 120 3.86 5.35 23.41
CA ILE A 120 5.11 5.80 22.76
C ILE A 120 5.51 7.17 23.29
N HIS A 121 4.60 8.13 23.33
CA HIS A 121 4.88 9.48 23.84
C HIS A 121 5.24 9.47 25.32
N ALA A 122 4.51 8.71 26.15
CA ALA A 122 4.76 8.62 27.58
C ALA A 122 6.17 8.08 27.88
N HIS A 123 6.68 7.17 27.05
CA HIS A 123 8.03 6.65 27.17
C HIS A 123 9.08 7.62 26.62
N LEU A 124 8.95 8.05 25.37
CA LEU A 124 9.97 8.88 24.69
C LEU A 124 10.09 10.28 25.29
N SER A 125 9.03 10.82 25.90
CA SER A 125 9.06 12.14 26.55
C SER A 125 9.83 12.16 27.87
N GLN A 126 10.31 11.00 28.36
CA GLN A 126 11.20 10.93 29.53
C GLN A 126 12.64 11.32 29.18
N ASP A 127 13.00 11.25 27.90
CA ASP A 127 14.31 11.66 27.40
C ASP A 127 14.32 13.17 27.07
N ALA A 128 15.32 13.89 27.59
CA ALA A 128 15.39 15.34 27.46
C ALA A 128 15.60 15.83 26.02
N LEU A 129 16.19 15.02 25.13
CA LEU A 129 16.39 15.36 23.72
C LEU A 129 15.15 15.04 22.89
N LEU A 130 14.40 13.98 23.23
CA LEU A 130 13.21 13.56 22.49
C LEU A 130 11.93 14.28 22.91
N ALA A 131 11.77 14.63 24.18
CA ALA A 131 10.59 15.34 24.69
C ALA A 131 10.16 16.56 23.85
N PRO A 132 11.05 17.52 23.50
CA PRO A 132 10.64 18.65 22.66
C PRO A 132 10.23 18.24 21.24
N LEU A 133 10.79 17.15 20.70
CA LEU A 133 10.45 16.65 19.36
C LEU A 133 9.07 16.00 19.34
N ILE A 134 8.73 15.23 20.38
CA ILE A 134 7.39 14.65 20.55
C ILE A 134 6.34 15.75 20.70
N ALA A 135 6.60 16.73 21.57
CA ALA A 135 5.69 17.85 21.79
C ALA A 135 5.44 18.68 20.50
N ALA A 136 6.46 18.81 19.63
CA ALA A 136 6.33 19.53 18.36
C ALA A 136 5.51 18.76 17.30
N ARG A 137 5.40 17.42 17.41
CA ARG A 137 4.79 16.55 16.40
C ARG A 137 4.01 15.39 17.03
N PRO A 138 2.98 15.64 17.85
CA PRO A 138 2.28 14.59 18.58
C PRO A 138 1.50 13.63 17.65
N GLY A 139 1.18 14.05 16.42
CA GLY A 139 0.49 13.18 15.46
C GLY A 139 1.43 12.33 14.59
N LEU A 140 2.75 12.42 14.77
CA LEU A 140 3.70 11.77 13.88
C LEU A 140 3.56 10.24 13.94
N ARG A 141 3.66 9.62 12.77
CA ARG A 141 3.61 8.16 12.59
C ARG A 141 4.87 7.67 11.92
N VAL A 142 5.10 6.36 11.97
CA VAL A 142 6.17 5.71 11.21
C VAL A 142 5.57 5.10 9.94
N PRO A 143 5.73 5.72 8.76
CA PRO A 143 5.13 5.18 7.54
C PRO A 143 5.71 3.79 7.23
N GLY A 144 4.83 2.80 7.12
CA GLY A 144 5.20 1.42 6.83
C GLY A 144 5.41 1.16 5.33
N GLY A 145 5.90 -0.04 5.01
CA GLY A 145 5.95 -0.56 3.65
C GLY A 145 4.64 -1.26 3.25
N TRP A 146 4.35 -1.31 1.95
CA TRP A 146 3.18 -2.01 1.39
C TRP A 146 3.24 -3.52 1.67
N ASP A 147 4.38 -4.15 1.39
CA ASP A 147 4.71 -5.52 1.77
C ASP A 147 6.22 -5.63 2.02
N GLY A 148 6.64 -6.70 2.70
CA GLY A 148 8.04 -6.85 3.11
C GLY A 148 9.01 -7.01 1.94
N PHE A 149 8.60 -7.65 0.83
CA PHE A 149 9.46 -7.83 -0.33
C PHE A 149 9.71 -6.50 -1.04
N GLU A 150 8.65 -5.75 -1.34
CA GLU A 150 8.80 -4.41 -1.94
C GLU A 150 9.61 -3.48 -1.03
N LEU A 151 9.37 -3.51 0.29
CA LEU A 151 10.13 -2.72 1.25
C LEU A 151 11.62 -3.07 1.21
N ALA A 152 11.96 -4.36 1.19
CA ALA A 152 13.35 -4.82 1.11
C ALA A 152 14.02 -4.42 -0.22
N VAL A 153 13.31 -4.52 -1.35
CA VAL A 153 13.79 -4.03 -2.65
C VAL A 153 14.07 -2.52 -2.58
N ARG A 154 13.12 -1.73 -2.08
CA ARG A 154 13.30 -0.27 -1.93
C ARG A 154 14.46 0.07 -1.00
N ALA A 155 14.64 -0.68 0.09
CA ALA A 155 15.76 -0.51 1.00
C ALA A 155 17.11 -0.75 0.31
N ILE A 156 17.24 -1.83 -0.48
CA ILE A 156 18.45 -2.12 -1.26
C ILE A 156 18.73 -1.02 -2.28
N LEU A 157 17.70 -0.57 -3.01
CA LEU A 157 17.83 0.53 -3.98
C LEU A 157 18.27 1.84 -3.31
N GLY A 158 17.85 2.07 -2.07
CA GLY A 158 18.18 3.27 -1.28
C GLY A 158 19.54 3.25 -0.58
N GLN A 159 20.31 2.15 -0.66
CA GLN A 159 21.62 2.08 0.00
C GLN A 159 22.58 3.15 -0.53
N GLN A 160 23.15 3.93 0.40
CA GLN A 160 24.20 4.93 0.13
C GLN A 160 23.83 5.99 -0.93
N VAL A 161 22.54 6.29 -1.09
CA VAL A 161 22.05 7.29 -2.06
C VAL A 161 20.96 8.17 -1.42
N THR A 162 20.65 9.29 -2.06
CA THR A 162 19.55 10.16 -1.62
C THR A 162 18.19 9.50 -1.90
N VAL A 163 17.14 9.95 -1.21
CA VAL A 163 15.75 9.50 -1.46
C VAL A 163 15.35 9.71 -2.93
N ALA A 164 15.73 10.84 -3.52
CA ALA A 164 15.45 11.14 -4.93
C ALA A 164 16.14 10.15 -5.89
N ALA A 165 17.41 9.80 -5.63
CA ALA A 165 18.15 8.82 -6.42
C ALA A 165 17.59 7.41 -6.26
N ALA A 166 17.22 7.02 -5.03
CA ALA A 166 16.56 5.75 -4.74
C ALA A 166 15.21 5.64 -5.48
N ARG A 167 14.41 6.70 -5.45
CA ARG A 167 13.14 6.80 -6.22
C ARG A 167 13.40 6.66 -7.72
N GLY A 168 14.46 7.30 -8.25
CA GLY A 168 14.85 7.17 -9.65
C GLY A 168 15.22 5.74 -10.05
N LEU A 169 15.94 5.02 -9.19
CA LEU A 169 16.19 3.58 -9.38
C LEU A 169 14.90 2.76 -9.33
N GLY A 170 14.02 3.03 -8.35
CA GLY A 170 12.72 2.38 -8.25
C GLY A 170 11.85 2.60 -9.50
N GLN A 171 11.86 3.81 -10.07
CA GLN A 171 11.13 4.12 -11.29
C GLN A 171 11.65 3.32 -12.49
N ARG A 172 12.99 3.17 -12.62
CA ARG A 172 13.58 2.33 -13.67
C ARG A 172 13.22 0.86 -13.50
N LEU A 173 13.28 0.34 -12.27
CA LEU A 173 12.86 -1.03 -11.96
C LEU A 173 11.38 -1.26 -12.33
N LEU A 174 10.49 -0.33 -11.97
CA LEU A 174 9.08 -0.40 -12.31
C LEU A 174 8.83 -0.31 -13.82
N ALA A 175 9.59 0.52 -14.54
CA ALA A 175 9.47 0.64 -15.99
C ALA A 175 9.90 -0.63 -16.73
N LEU A 176 11.00 -1.27 -16.27
CA LEU A 176 11.58 -2.46 -16.90
C LEU A 176 10.86 -3.76 -16.52
N HIS A 177 10.44 -3.88 -15.25
CA HIS A 177 9.98 -5.16 -14.69
C HIS A 177 8.59 -5.09 -14.03
N GLY A 178 7.97 -3.90 -13.96
CA GLY A 178 6.63 -3.74 -13.42
C GLY A 178 5.57 -4.36 -14.32
N GLU A 179 4.59 -5.04 -13.74
CA GLU A 179 3.52 -5.68 -14.50
C GLU A 179 2.49 -4.63 -14.95
N PRO A 180 2.13 -4.55 -16.24
CA PRO A 180 1.08 -3.64 -16.69
C PRO A 180 -0.27 -3.95 -16.01
N LEU A 181 -0.99 -2.89 -15.66
CA LEU A 181 -2.36 -2.95 -15.17
C LEU A 181 -3.28 -2.12 -16.06
N ASP A 182 -4.45 -2.65 -16.34
CA ASP A 182 -5.50 -1.95 -17.07
C ASP A 182 -6.06 -0.81 -16.21
N PRO A 183 -6.03 0.45 -16.68
CA PRO A 183 -6.70 1.57 -16.01
C PRO A 183 -8.18 1.33 -15.67
N ALA A 184 -8.89 0.53 -16.47
CA ALA A 184 -10.28 0.19 -16.18
C ALA A 184 -10.40 -0.65 -14.89
N LEU A 185 -9.37 -1.44 -14.57
CA LEU A 185 -9.31 -2.23 -13.34
C LEU A 185 -9.07 -1.34 -12.11
N THR A 186 -8.22 -0.32 -12.25
CA THR A 186 -7.81 0.55 -11.14
C THR A 186 -8.76 1.73 -10.93
N GLY A 187 -9.49 2.14 -11.98
CA GLY A 187 -10.35 3.31 -11.96
C GLY A 187 -9.60 4.64 -12.09
N ASP A 188 -8.28 4.62 -12.33
CA ASP A 188 -7.44 5.82 -12.49
C ASP A 188 -6.32 5.53 -13.51
N ALA A 189 -6.25 6.32 -14.59
CA ALA A 189 -5.27 6.15 -15.66
C ALA A 189 -3.81 6.35 -15.22
N ARG A 190 -3.57 7.00 -14.08
CA ARG A 190 -2.24 7.18 -13.49
C ARG A 190 -1.74 5.93 -12.78
N LEU A 191 -2.64 4.98 -12.50
CA LEU A 191 -2.38 3.71 -11.82
C LEU A 191 -2.42 2.58 -12.85
N HIS A 192 -1.28 2.32 -13.48
CA HIS A 192 -1.17 1.44 -14.65
C HIS A 192 -0.03 0.41 -14.56
N ARG A 193 0.63 0.29 -13.40
CA ARG A 193 1.67 -0.72 -13.14
C ARG A 193 1.55 -1.30 -11.73
N ALA A 194 1.74 -2.61 -11.59
CA ALA A 194 2.00 -3.25 -10.32
C ALA A 194 3.51 -3.37 -10.08
N PHE A 195 3.90 -3.40 -8.80
CA PHE A 195 5.29 -3.67 -8.42
C PHE A 195 5.71 -5.09 -8.88
N PRO A 196 6.97 -5.32 -9.30
CA PRO A 196 7.40 -6.63 -9.76
C PRO A 196 7.35 -7.68 -8.65
N ARG A 197 6.79 -8.85 -8.95
CA ARG A 197 6.80 -9.99 -8.03
C ARG A 197 8.20 -10.60 -7.89
N PRO A 198 8.49 -11.33 -6.79
CA PRO A 198 9.78 -12.00 -6.60
C PRO A 198 10.20 -12.87 -7.79
N GLN A 199 9.26 -13.61 -8.39
CA GLN A 199 9.54 -14.49 -9.53
C GLN A 199 10.10 -13.72 -10.74
N VAL A 200 9.67 -12.47 -10.94
CA VAL A 200 10.16 -11.63 -12.04
C VAL A 200 11.58 -11.16 -11.76
N LEU A 201 11.84 -10.67 -10.54
CA LEU A 201 13.16 -10.11 -10.19
C LEU A 201 14.23 -11.18 -9.98
N ALA A 202 13.86 -12.41 -9.64
CA ALA A 202 14.78 -13.53 -9.48
C ALA A 202 15.49 -13.91 -10.80
N THR A 203 14.86 -13.63 -11.95
CA THR A 203 15.40 -13.95 -13.28
C THR A 203 15.62 -12.70 -14.16
N ALA A 204 15.42 -11.50 -13.61
CA ALA A 204 15.54 -10.25 -14.36
C ALA A 204 17.01 -9.90 -14.67
N ASP A 205 17.26 -9.36 -15.85
CA ASP A 205 18.52 -8.67 -16.14
C ASP A 205 18.48 -7.25 -15.55
N LEU A 206 19.28 -7.03 -14.51
CA LEU A 206 19.39 -5.75 -13.80
C LEU A 206 20.64 -4.94 -14.20
N SER A 207 21.38 -5.35 -15.23
CA SER A 207 22.62 -4.68 -15.65
C SER A 207 22.40 -3.22 -16.09
N GLY A 208 21.26 -2.92 -16.72
CA GLY A 208 20.89 -1.59 -17.21
C GLY A 208 20.35 -0.61 -16.14
N MET A 209 20.37 -0.99 -14.87
CA MET A 209 19.74 -0.19 -13.80
C MET A 209 20.51 1.09 -13.41
N GLY A 210 21.77 1.22 -13.81
CA GLY A 210 22.63 2.34 -13.43
C GLY A 210 22.97 2.31 -11.94
N MET A 211 23.31 1.13 -11.42
CA MET A 211 23.71 0.90 -10.02
C MET A 211 24.86 -0.11 -9.95
N PRO A 212 25.59 -0.21 -8.81
CA PRO A 212 26.67 -1.18 -8.68
C PRO A 212 26.21 -2.63 -8.88
N ALA A 213 27.05 -3.45 -9.53
CA ALA A 213 26.76 -4.86 -9.78
C ALA A 213 26.52 -5.68 -8.50
N SER A 214 27.13 -5.29 -7.37
CA SER A 214 26.82 -5.88 -6.06
C SER A 214 25.36 -5.68 -5.66
N ARG A 215 24.82 -4.47 -5.85
CA ARG A 215 23.42 -4.14 -5.53
C ARG A 215 22.44 -4.93 -6.40
N ALA A 216 22.74 -5.06 -7.69
CA ALA A 216 21.97 -5.91 -8.61
C ALA A 216 21.95 -7.37 -8.14
N ARG A 217 23.12 -7.94 -7.82
CA ARG A 217 23.20 -9.30 -7.27
C ARG A 217 22.39 -9.47 -5.99
N THR A 218 22.45 -8.50 -5.07
CA THR A 218 21.66 -8.54 -3.83
C THR A 218 20.15 -8.58 -4.11
N LEU A 219 19.65 -7.80 -5.07
CA LEU A 219 18.24 -7.84 -5.46
C LEU A 219 17.84 -9.20 -6.03
N THR A 220 18.66 -9.76 -6.93
CA THR A 220 18.42 -11.09 -7.50
C THR A 220 18.43 -12.17 -6.42
N SER A 221 19.39 -12.13 -5.48
CA SER A 221 19.47 -13.08 -4.36
C SER A 221 18.28 -12.94 -3.39
N LEU A 222 17.87 -11.71 -3.07
CA LEU A 222 16.68 -11.45 -2.26
C LEU A 222 15.42 -12.03 -2.91
N ALA A 223 15.24 -11.78 -4.21
CA ALA A 223 14.12 -12.28 -4.97
C ALA A 223 14.11 -13.82 -5.03
N ALA A 224 15.26 -14.44 -5.27
CA ALA A 224 15.39 -15.91 -5.25
C ALA A 224 15.05 -16.49 -3.86
N ALA A 225 15.50 -15.86 -2.77
CA ALA A 225 15.15 -16.26 -1.41
C ALA A 225 13.64 -16.17 -1.15
N ALA A 226 13.00 -15.09 -1.57
CA ALA A 226 11.55 -14.89 -1.45
C ALA A 226 10.72 -15.86 -2.31
N VAL A 227 11.28 -16.34 -3.44
CA VAL A 227 10.67 -17.40 -4.25
C VAL A 227 10.79 -18.76 -3.54
N ALA A 228 11.94 -19.04 -2.93
CA ALA A 228 12.19 -20.30 -2.22
C ALA A 228 11.39 -20.40 -0.91
N ASP A 229 11.21 -19.28 -0.21
CA ASP A 229 10.41 -19.17 1.00
C ASP A 229 9.34 -18.07 0.86
N PRO A 230 8.10 -18.45 0.49
CA PRO A 230 6.97 -17.52 0.40
C PRO A 230 6.56 -16.86 1.74
N THR A 231 7.11 -17.32 2.87
CA THR A 231 6.83 -16.79 4.21
C THR A 231 7.89 -15.83 4.73
N LEU A 232 9.00 -15.64 3.99
CA LEU A 232 10.14 -14.82 4.39
C LEU A 232 9.78 -13.39 4.86
N PHE A 233 8.66 -12.84 4.38
CA PHE A 233 8.21 -11.47 4.62
C PHE A 233 6.82 -11.37 5.28
N GLN A 234 6.29 -12.47 5.80
CA GLN A 234 4.97 -12.51 6.45
C GLN A 234 5.02 -12.03 7.90
#